data_AF-A0A6G3XNH0-F1
#
_entry.id   AF-A0A6G3XNH0-F1
#
_cell.length_a   1.000
_cell.length_b   1.000
_cell.length_c   1.000
_cell.angle_alpha   90.00
_cell.angle_beta   90.00
_cell.angle_gamma   90.00
#
_symmetry.space_group_name_H-M   'P 1'
#
loop_
_entity.id
_entity.type
_entity.pdbx_description
1 polymer ?
#
loop_
_entity_poly.entity_id
_entity_poly.type
_entity_poly.pdbx_seq_one_letter_code
_entity_poly.pdbx_strand_id
1 'polypeptide(L)'
;WAGALGAVHAGEAGVRVTLQGRDERAVVLESLRIRVVERRSPAQGRVYRMSSGCGGSLTPRMFDVDLDVPRPVARSVAGNDSGEPIEAVSFPYSVSVTDPEVLLITGRTVGCDCDWFAELTWSSGGRSGTVRVDDGGRPFRTSGVRGHPVLDYDTGSGRWVSVADAGEAAS
;
A
#
# COMPACT_ATOMS: atom_id res chain seq x y z
N TRP A 1 -0.02 -3.44 17.56
CA TRP A 1 0.88 -4.45 18.14
C TRP A 1 2.16 -4.61 17.31
N ALA A 2 2.05 -4.89 16.00
CA ALA A 2 3.20 -5.13 15.13
C ALA A 2 4.24 -4.01 15.19
N GLY A 3 3.82 -2.75 14.99
CA GLY A 3 4.72 -1.59 15.09
C GLY A 3 5.33 -1.39 16.49
N ALA A 4 4.59 -1.70 17.56
CA ALA A 4 5.11 -1.60 18.94
C ALA A 4 6.21 -2.64 19.24
N LEU A 5 6.25 -3.74 18.47
CA LEU A 5 7.29 -4.77 18.55
C LEU A 5 8.42 -4.55 17.53
N GLY A 6 8.43 -3.42 16.82
CA GLY A 6 9.40 -3.14 15.76
C GLY A 6 9.24 -4.00 14.51
N ALA A 7 8.08 -4.64 14.31
CA ALA A 7 7.81 -5.39 13.09
C ALA A 7 7.65 -4.45 11.90
N VAL A 8 8.06 -4.94 10.72
CA VAL A 8 7.96 -4.24 9.43
C VAL A 8 6.93 -4.93 8.54
N HIS A 9 6.36 -4.20 7.57
CA HIS A 9 5.50 -4.81 6.57
C HIS A 9 6.29 -5.81 5.72
N ALA A 10 5.70 -6.98 5.50
CA ALA A 10 6.35 -8.09 4.81
C ALA A 10 5.67 -8.37 3.46
N GLY A 11 6.43 -8.30 2.38
CA GLY A 11 6.01 -8.56 1.00
C GLY A 11 5.24 -7.40 0.40
N GLU A 12 4.20 -6.95 1.09
CA GLU A 12 3.32 -5.87 0.65
C GLU A 12 3.06 -4.89 1.79
N ALA A 13 2.96 -3.60 1.45
CA ALA A 13 2.48 -2.55 2.34
C ALA A 13 1.47 -1.67 1.61
N GLY A 14 0.25 -1.62 2.11
CA GLY A 14 -0.81 -0.75 1.62
C GLY A 14 -0.82 0.59 2.34
N VAL A 15 -0.79 1.69 1.60
CA VAL A 15 -0.91 3.06 2.10
C VAL A 15 -2.21 3.65 1.57
N ARG A 16 -3.17 3.88 2.48
CA ARG A 16 -4.45 4.52 2.15
C ARG A 16 -4.34 6.03 2.32
N VAL A 17 -4.63 6.77 1.26
CA VAL A 17 -4.57 8.23 1.22
C VAL A 17 -5.95 8.78 0.89
N THR A 18 -6.53 9.56 1.80
CA THR A 18 -7.78 10.28 1.54
C THR A 18 -7.47 11.70 1.12
N LEU A 19 -8.05 12.13 0.00
CA LEU A 19 -7.78 13.42 -0.65
C LEU A 19 -9.11 14.17 -0.78
N GLN A 20 -9.12 15.41 -0.29
CA GLN A 20 -10.30 16.26 -0.33
C GLN A 20 -9.88 17.71 -0.55
N GLY A 21 -10.63 18.42 -1.38
CA GLY A 21 -10.51 19.87 -1.52
C GLY A 21 -10.96 20.59 -0.26
N ARG A 22 -10.48 21.83 -0.07
CA ARG A 22 -10.86 22.67 1.08
C ARG A 22 -12.18 23.41 0.87
N ASP A 23 -12.57 23.60 -0.38
CA ASP A 23 -13.79 24.28 -0.81
C ASP A 23 -14.27 23.65 -2.14
N GLU A 24 -15.26 24.26 -2.77
CA GLU A 24 -15.85 23.78 -4.03
C GLU A 24 -14.91 23.91 -5.23
N ARG A 25 -13.75 24.60 -5.13
CA ARG A 25 -12.81 24.66 -6.25
C ARG A 25 -12.13 23.31 -6.43
N ALA A 26 -12.18 22.82 -7.66
CA ALA A 26 -11.46 21.61 -8.05
C ALA A 26 -9.95 21.73 -7.77
N VAL A 27 -9.41 20.66 -7.22
CA VAL A 27 -7.97 20.40 -7.14
C VAL A 27 -7.67 19.26 -8.11
N VAL A 28 -6.84 19.52 -9.11
CA VAL A 28 -6.39 18.52 -10.05
C VAL A 28 -5.18 17.82 -9.45
N LEU A 29 -5.29 16.50 -9.29
CA LEU A 29 -4.19 15.61 -8.97
C LEU A 29 -3.54 15.20 -10.29
N GLU A 30 -2.28 15.57 -10.48
CA GLU A 30 -1.62 15.49 -11.80
C GLU A 30 -0.79 14.22 -11.98
N SER A 31 -0.09 13.79 -10.92
CA SER A 31 0.70 12.56 -10.97
C SER A 31 1.03 12.04 -9.58
N LEU A 32 1.17 10.72 -9.49
CA LEU A 32 1.70 10.00 -8.34
C LEU A 32 3.06 9.39 -8.72
N ARG A 33 4.10 9.77 -7.99
CA ARG A 33 5.46 9.26 -8.19
C ARG A 33 5.94 8.53 -6.96
N ILE A 34 6.60 7.40 -7.16
CA ILE A 34 7.19 6.62 -6.07
C ILE A 34 8.68 6.87 -6.01
N ARG A 35 9.19 7.08 -4.81
CA ARG A 35 10.60 7.26 -4.52
C ARG A 35 11.05 6.18 -3.55
N VAL A 36 12.02 5.38 -3.97
CA VAL A 36 12.73 4.44 -3.09
C VAL A 36 14.02 5.13 -2.65
N VAL A 37 14.14 5.36 -1.36
CA VAL A 37 15.27 6.06 -0.73
C VAL A 37 16.41 5.09 -0.49
N GLU A 38 16.10 3.87 -0.06
CA GLU A 38 17.09 2.86 0.27
C GLU A 38 16.59 1.46 -0.09
N ARG A 39 17.53 0.59 -0.49
CA ARG A 39 17.31 -0.84 -0.68
C ARG A 39 18.39 -1.60 0.07
N ARG A 40 17.97 -2.47 0.99
CA ARG A 40 18.84 -3.37 1.77
C ARG A 40 18.45 -4.83 1.49
N SER A 41 19.25 -5.76 1.98
CA SER A 41 18.82 -7.16 2.06
C SER A 41 17.56 -7.29 2.93
N PRO A 42 16.62 -8.20 2.59
CA PRO A 42 15.42 -8.41 3.39
C PRO A 42 15.71 -8.61 4.88
N ALA A 43 14.83 -8.07 5.73
CA ALA A 43 14.95 -8.18 7.17
C ALA A 43 14.91 -9.65 7.61
N GLN A 44 15.84 -10.04 8.49
CA GLN A 44 15.85 -11.39 9.06
C GLN A 44 14.60 -11.64 9.92
N GLY A 45 14.12 -12.89 9.95
CA GLY A 45 13.02 -13.28 10.82
C GLY A 45 11.95 -14.13 10.13
N ARG A 46 10.74 -14.09 10.69
CA ARG A 46 9.57 -14.84 10.24
C ARG A 46 8.48 -13.87 9.78
N VAL A 47 7.69 -14.29 8.81
CA VAL A 47 6.54 -13.53 8.31
C VAL A 47 5.30 -14.03 9.03
N TYR A 48 4.58 -13.13 9.69
CA TYR A 48 3.33 -13.44 10.37
C TYR A 48 2.17 -12.93 9.53
N ARG A 49 1.41 -13.85 8.94
CA ARG A 49 0.25 -13.52 8.11
C ARG A 49 -1.00 -13.58 8.96
N MET A 50 -1.70 -12.45 9.05
CA MET A 50 -3.03 -12.36 9.61
C MET A 50 -3.99 -12.17 8.43
N SER A 51 -4.99 -13.04 8.27
CA SER A 51 -6.03 -12.80 7.27
C SER A 51 -6.79 -11.52 7.62
N SER A 52 -6.92 -10.63 6.65
CA SER A 52 -7.59 -9.35 6.79
C SER A 52 -9.07 -9.50 6.44
N GLY A 53 -9.94 -9.49 7.45
CA GLY A 53 -11.39 -9.43 7.28
C GLY A 53 -11.88 -8.12 6.65
N CYS A 54 -13.12 -8.19 6.13
CA CYS A 54 -13.84 -7.18 5.34
C CYS A 54 -13.84 -5.76 5.92
N GLY A 55 -13.49 -4.78 5.07
CA GLY A 55 -13.70 -3.36 5.34
C GLY A 55 -14.52 -2.70 4.23
N GLY A 56 -15.72 -2.21 4.55
CA GLY A 56 -16.41 -1.14 3.79
C GLY A 56 -15.85 0.24 4.18
N SER A 57 -16.29 1.40 3.71
CA SER A 57 -17.22 1.82 2.66
C SER A 57 -16.54 3.05 2.02
N LEU A 58 -15.71 2.78 1.01
CA LEU A 58 -15.30 3.65 -0.09
C LEU A 58 -14.27 2.84 -0.87
N THR A 59 -14.61 2.47 -2.10
CA THR A 59 -13.73 1.61 -2.89
C THR A 59 -12.59 2.45 -3.43
N PRO A 60 -11.34 2.17 -2.99
CA PRO A 60 -10.22 3.02 -3.32
C PRO A 60 -9.82 2.85 -4.79
N ARG A 61 -9.25 3.90 -5.38
CA ARG A 61 -8.43 3.79 -6.59
C ARG A 61 -7.14 3.07 -6.21
N MET A 62 -6.90 1.90 -6.80
CA MET A 62 -5.78 1.05 -6.42
C MET A 62 -4.58 1.28 -7.33
N PHE A 63 -3.40 1.36 -6.72
CA PHE A 63 -2.12 1.48 -7.40
C PHE A 63 -1.16 0.42 -6.93
N ASP A 64 -0.68 -0.38 -7.86
CA ASP A 64 0.36 -1.36 -7.59
C ASP A 64 1.74 -0.80 -7.94
N VAL A 65 2.68 -1.01 -7.03
CA VAL A 65 4.04 -0.52 -7.14
C VAL A 65 5.01 -1.68 -6.92
N ASP A 66 5.79 -2.03 -7.94
CA ASP A 66 6.94 -2.91 -7.79
C ASP A 66 8.14 -2.10 -7.25
N LEU A 67 8.55 -2.37 -6.02
CA LEU A 67 9.66 -1.67 -5.37
C LEU A 67 11.04 -2.25 -5.75
N ASP A 68 11.08 -3.44 -6.35
CA ASP A 68 12.34 -4.10 -6.74
C ASP A 68 12.93 -3.50 -8.02
N VAL A 69 12.14 -2.79 -8.83
CA VAL A 69 12.63 -2.15 -10.06
C VAL A 69 13.31 -0.80 -9.78
N PRO A 70 14.34 -0.41 -10.56
CA PRO A 70 15.09 0.83 -10.31
C PRO A 70 14.25 2.12 -10.29
N ARG A 71 13.18 2.18 -11.09
CA ARG A 71 12.25 3.31 -11.17
C ARG A 71 10.81 2.81 -11.03
N PRO A 72 10.31 2.66 -9.80
CA PRO A 72 8.95 2.16 -9.57
C PRO A 72 7.91 3.11 -10.17
N VAL A 73 6.90 2.52 -10.79
CA VAL A 73 5.74 3.23 -11.34
C VAL A 73 4.51 2.74 -10.59
N ALA A 74 3.71 3.67 -10.08
CA ALA A 74 2.39 3.38 -9.55
C ALA A 74 1.44 3.08 -10.70
N ARG A 75 1.14 1.80 -10.92
CA ARG A 75 0.23 1.35 -11.98
C ARG A 75 -1.17 1.27 -11.42
N SER A 76 -2.09 2.00 -12.04
CA SER A 76 -3.52 1.86 -11.73
C SER A 76 -3.95 0.42 -12.02
N VAL A 77 -4.65 -0.20 -11.08
CA VAL A 77 -5.20 -1.55 -11.23
C VAL A 77 -6.68 -1.54 -10.88
N ALA A 78 -7.43 -2.44 -11.51
CA ALA A 78 -8.87 -2.47 -11.34
C ALA A 78 -9.24 -2.77 -9.89
N GLY A 79 -10.07 -1.92 -9.29
CA GLY A 79 -10.70 -2.15 -8.00
C GLY A 79 -11.80 -3.20 -8.10
N ASN A 80 -12.15 -3.81 -6.97
CA ASN A 80 -13.36 -4.62 -6.85
C ASN A 80 -14.23 -4.04 -5.73
N ASP A 81 -15.42 -3.55 -6.08
CA ASP A 81 -16.47 -3.23 -5.12
C ASP A 81 -17.64 -4.17 -5.36
N SER A 82 -17.98 -5.03 -4.40
CA SER A 82 -19.30 -5.68 -4.31
C SER A 82 -19.90 -6.29 -5.60
N GLY A 83 -19.10 -6.59 -6.63
CA GLY A 83 -19.53 -7.08 -7.94
C GLY A 83 -19.25 -6.18 -9.16
N GLU A 84 -18.89 -4.89 -9.00
CA GLU A 84 -18.53 -3.99 -10.10
C GLU A 84 -17.02 -3.68 -10.15
N PRO A 85 -16.35 -3.91 -11.31
CA PRO A 85 -14.96 -3.51 -11.49
C PRO A 85 -14.82 -1.99 -11.49
N ILE A 86 -13.92 -1.46 -10.67
CA ILE A 86 -13.49 -0.06 -10.81
C ILE A 86 -12.39 -0.02 -11.86
N GLU A 87 -12.62 0.69 -12.95
CA GLU A 87 -11.63 0.81 -14.01
C GLU A 87 -10.31 1.42 -13.51
N ALA A 88 -9.21 0.90 -14.06
CA ALA A 88 -7.87 1.41 -13.87
C ALA A 88 -7.69 2.72 -14.67
N VAL A 89 -8.33 3.79 -14.22
CA VAL A 89 -8.16 5.13 -14.81
C VAL A 89 -6.78 5.64 -14.44
N SER A 90 -6.05 6.27 -15.36
CA SER A 90 -4.78 6.95 -15.08
C SER A 90 -5.00 8.41 -14.71
N PHE A 91 -4.02 9.01 -14.03
CA PHE A 91 -3.99 10.46 -13.79
C PHE A 91 -4.23 11.27 -15.08
N PRO A 92 -4.85 12.47 -14.99
CA PRO A 92 -5.18 13.19 -13.76
C PRO A 92 -6.51 12.80 -13.11
N TYR A 93 -6.69 13.15 -11.82
CA TYR A 93 -7.96 13.11 -11.09
C TYR A 93 -8.35 14.50 -10.59
N SER A 94 -9.61 14.69 -10.21
CA SER A 94 -10.09 15.92 -9.58
C SER A 94 -10.68 15.59 -8.20
N VAL A 95 -10.47 16.47 -7.23
CA VAL A 95 -11.14 16.42 -5.92
C VAL A 95 -11.69 17.78 -5.52
N SER A 96 -12.74 17.79 -4.72
CA SER A 96 -13.31 19.00 -4.09
C SER A 96 -13.72 18.69 -2.65
N VAL A 97 -14.40 19.64 -1.97
CA VAL A 97 -15.03 19.37 -0.67
C VAL A 97 -16.22 18.40 -0.77
N THR A 98 -16.89 18.35 -1.91
CA THR A 98 -18.06 17.50 -2.19
C THR A 98 -17.73 16.22 -2.94
N ASP A 99 -16.52 16.12 -3.50
CA ASP A 99 -16.03 14.99 -4.29
C ASP A 99 -14.63 14.56 -3.80
N PRO A 100 -14.55 13.79 -2.69
CA PRO A 100 -13.29 13.27 -2.18
C PRO A 100 -12.83 12.01 -2.93
N GLU A 101 -11.51 11.81 -3.02
CA GLU A 101 -10.92 10.60 -3.58
C GLU A 101 -10.14 9.82 -2.53
N VAL A 102 -10.10 8.49 -2.68
CA VAL A 102 -9.25 7.62 -1.85
C VAL A 102 -8.33 6.81 -2.75
N LEU A 103 -7.02 6.97 -2.55
CA LEU A 103 -6.00 6.18 -3.22
C LEU A 103 -5.50 5.09 -2.27
N LEU A 104 -5.36 3.86 -2.76
CA LEU A 104 -4.66 2.77 -2.07
C LEU A 104 -3.40 2.44 -2.85
N ILE A 105 -2.24 2.78 -2.29
CA ILE A 105 -0.94 2.53 -2.91
C ILE A 105 -0.35 1.28 -2.26
N THR A 106 -0.16 0.23 -3.04
CA THR A 106 0.39 -1.04 -2.58
C THR A 106 1.82 -1.20 -3.06
N GLY A 107 2.78 -0.95 -2.16
CA GLY A 107 4.20 -1.22 -2.40
C GLY A 107 4.50 -2.69 -2.19
N ARG A 108 4.97 -3.37 -3.24
CA ARG A 108 5.35 -4.80 -3.21
C ARG A 108 6.84 -5.00 -3.43
N THR A 109 7.42 -5.95 -2.72
CA THR A 109 8.79 -6.40 -2.93
C THR A 109 8.94 -7.88 -2.57
N VAL A 110 9.80 -8.55 -3.32
CA VAL A 110 10.29 -9.89 -2.99
C VAL A 110 11.76 -9.89 -2.56
N GLY A 111 12.54 -8.88 -2.96
CA GLY A 111 14.00 -8.92 -2.91
C GLY A 111 14.69 -7.88 -2.05
N CYS A 112 14.01 -6.82 -1.61
CA CYS A 112 14.60 -5.76 -0.80
C CYS A 112 13.91 -5.61 0.55
N ASP A 113 14.65 -5.09 1.51
CA ASP A 113 14.10 -4.23 2.54
C ASP A 113 14.18 -2.79 2.05
N CYS A 114 13.03 -2.26 1.62
CA CYS A 114 12.92 -1.01 0.89
C CYS A 114 12.30 0.10 1.76
N ASP A 115 12.99 1.24 1.82
CA ASP A 115 12.44 2.48 2.36
C ASP A 115 11.92 3.35 1.22
N TRP A 116 10.65 3.74 1.27
CA TRP A 116 9.99 4.43 0.17
C TRP A 116 8.93 5.43 0.60
N PHE A 117 8.60 6.37 -0.28
CA PHE A 117 7.53 7.34 -0.09
C PHE A 117 6.87 7.68 -1.43
N ALA A 118 5.72 8.33 -1.38
CA ALA A 118 5.02 8.82 -2.57
C ALA A 118 5.04 10.36 -2.65
N GLU A 119 5.09 10.88 -3.87
CA GLU A 119 4.98 12.30 -4.21
C GLU A 119 3.73 12.49 -5.06
N LEU A 120 2.79 13.29 -4.58
CA LEU A 120 1.56 13.65 -5.28
C LEU A 120 1.65 15.09 -5.78
N THR A 121 1.68 15.27 -7.10
CA THR A 121 1.68 16.61 -7.72
C THR A 121 0.25 17.07 -7.94
N TRP A 122 -0.04 18.34 -7.65
CA TRP A 122 -1.38 18.91 -7.74
C TRP A 122 -1.37 20.35 -8.25
N SER A 123 -2.51 20.78 -8.79
CA SER A 123 -2.80 22.17 -9.12
C SER A 123 -4.23 22.57 -8.77
N SER A 124 -4.44 23.84 -8.42
CA SER A 124 -5.77 24.42 -8.14
C SER A 124 -5.72 25.94 -8.20
N GLY A 125 -6.58 26.55 -9.02
CA GLY A 125 -6.76 28.00 -9.08
C GLY A 125 -5.47 28.80 -9.27
N GLY A 126 -4.57 28.33 -10.15
CA GLY A 126 -3.28 28.98 -10.44
C GLY A 126 -2.16 28.68 -9.44
N ARG A 127 -2.42 27.90 -8.38
CA ARG A 127 -1.37 27.34 -7.50
C ARG A 127 -1.08 25.91 -7.90
N SER A 128 0.14 25.47 -7.66
CA SER A 128 0.56 24.07 -7.81
C SER A 128 1.56 23.69 -6.73
N GLY A 129 1.77 22.39 -6.55
CA GLY A 129 2.77 21.89 -5.63
C GLY A 129 2.88 20.38 -5.65
N THR A 130 3.78 19.87 -4.82
CA THR A 130 3.94 18.44 -4.57
C THR A 130 3.81 18.18 -3.08
N VAL A 131 2.95 17.23 -2.72
CA VAL A 131 2.80 16.74 -1.35
C VAL A 131 3.53 15.41 -1.24
N ARG A 132 4.33 15.28 -0.19
CA ARG A 132 4.96 14.02 0.20
C ARG A 132 3.99 13.22 1.07
N VAL A 133 3.79 11.96 0.73
CA VAL A 133 3.03 10.98 1.50
C VAL A 133 4.03 9.99 2.09
N ASP A 134 4.15 10.01 3.41
CA ASP A 134 5.09 9.22 4.20
C ASP A 134 4.55 8.94 5.62
N ASP A 135 5.30 8.23 6.45
CA ASP A 135 4.96 7.94 7.84
C ASP A 135 5.46 9.06 8.77
N GLY A 136 4.77 10.20 8.76
CA GLY A 136 5.04 11.30 9.68
C GLY A 136 6.44 11.90 9.55
N GLY A 137 6.93 12.03 8.31
CA GLY A 137 8.27 12.51 7.98
C GLY A 137 9.31 11.41 7.77
N ARG A 138 8.94 10.13 7.92
CA ARG A 138 9.82 8.98 7.65
C ARG A 138 9.30 8.18 6.45
N PRO A 139 10.17 7.63 5.60
CA PRO A 139 9.74 6.69 4.57
C PRO A 139 8.99 5.49 5.17
N PHE A 140 8.04 4.95 4.42
CA PHE A 140 7.49 3.62 4.68
C PHE A 140 8.58 2.57 4.50
N ARG A 141 8.49 1.47 5.25
CA ARG A 141 9.43 0.34 5.14
C ARG A 141 8.68 -0.94 4.80
N THR A 142 9.06 -1.59 3.72
CA THR A 142 8.53 -2.87 3.26
C THR A 142 9.68 -3.84 3.00
N SER A 143 9.65 -5.01 3.63
CA SER A 143 10.67 -6.04 3.48
C SER A 143 10.15 -7.24 2.68
N GLY A 144 10.96 -7.72 1.73
CA GLY A 144 10.68 -8.92 0.96
C GLY A 144 10.57 -10.17 1.82
N VAL A 145 9.83 -11.15 1.32
CA VAL A 145 9.52 -12.41 2.02
C VAL A 145 10.29 -13.61 1.49
N ARG A 146 11.10 -13.44 0.43
CA ARG A 146 11.81 -14.54 -0.21
C ARG A 146 12.75 -15.22 0.79
N GLY A 147 12.55 -16.52 1.00
CA GLY A 147 13.37 -17.34 1.90
C GLY A 147 13.01 -17.23 3.38
N HIS A 148 11.92 -16.55 3.74
CA HIS A 148 11.46 -16.45 5.12
C HIS A 148 10.31 -17.43 5.41
N PRO A 149 10.31 -18.13 6.57
CA PRO A 149 9.17 -18.92 6.99
C PRO A 149 7.94 -18.03 7.17
N VAL A 150 6.83 -18.42 6.54
CA VAL A 150 5.52 -17.77 6.73
C VAL A 150 4.72 -18.57 7.75
N LEU A 151 4.14 -17.86 8.70
CA LEU A 151 3.30 -18.39 9.77
C LEU A 151 1.88 -17.82 9.65
N ASP A 152 0.89 -18.69 9.73
CA ASP A 152 -0.52 -18.34 9.88
C ASP A 152 -0.97 -18.52 11.31
N TYR A 153 -2.00 -17.75 11.70
CA TYR A 153 -2.66 -17.95 12.98
C TYR A 153 -3.78 -18.98 12.82
N ASP A 154 -3.57 -20.17 13.40
CA ASP A 154 -4.61 -21.18 13.54
C ASP A 154 -5.52 -20.79 14.71
N THR A 155 -6.76 -20.40 14.40
CA THR A 155 -7.76 -20.00 15.38
C THR A 155 -8.32 -21.17 16.18
N GLY A 156 -8.25 -22.40 15.66
CA GLY A 156 -8.68 -23.61 16.35
C GLY A 156 -7.73 -24.01 17.48
N SER A 157 -6.41 -23.94 17.22
CA SER A 157 -5.38 -24.25 18.24
C SER A 157 -4.87 -23.03 19.01
N GLY A 158 -5.16 -21.81 18.55
CA GLY A 158 -4.66 -20.56 19.13
C GLY A 158 -3.14 -20.40 18.98
N ARG A 159 -2.56 -20.95 17.91
CA ARG A 159 -1.11 -20.98 17.68
C ARG A 159 -0.73 -20.48 16.30
N TRP A 160 0.50 -20.00 16.19
CA TRP A 160 1.15 -19.75 14.91
C TRP A 160 1.69 -21.05 14.35
N VAL A 161 1.23 -21.43 13.16
CA VAL A 161 1.63 -22.65 12.44
C VAL A 161 2.27 -22.28 11.12
N SER A 162 3.21 -23.09 10.64
CA SER A 162 3.80 -22.82 9.33
C SER A 162 2.78 -23.07 8.23
N VAL A 163 2.84 -22.27 7.15
CA VAL A 163 1.93 -22.43 6.00
C VAL A 163 2.06 -23.82 5.36
N ALA A 164 3.26 -24.43 5.42
CA ALA A 164 3.47 -25.77 4.92
C ALA A 164 2.73 -26.84 5.76
N ASP A 165 2.69 -26.68 7.08
CA ASP A 165 2.01 -27.62 7.99
C ASP A 165 0.47 -27.42 8.01
N ALA A 166 0.00 -26.20 7.72
CA ALA A 166 -1.43 -25.86 7.73
C ALA A 166 -2.22 -26.51 6.58
N GLY A 167 -1.58 -26.79 5.45
CA GLY A 167 -2.22 -27.47 4.31
C GLY A 167 -2.45 -28.97 4.53
N GLU A 168 -1.65 -29.59 5.39
CA GLU A 168 -1.70 -31.04 5.68
C GLU A 168 -2.71 -31.38 6.79
N ALA A 169 -2.98 -30.44 7.71
CA ALA A 169 -4.00 -30.59 8.76
C ALA A 169 -5.45 -30.36 8.29
N ALA A 170 -5.63 -29.81 7.09
CA ALA A 170 -6.95 -29.53 6.50
C ALA A 170 -7.40 -30.58 5.47
N SER A 171 -6.67 -31.69 5.33
CA SER A 171 -6.96 -32.81 4.42
C SER A 171 -7.47 -34.05 5.16
#